data_AF-A0A094HFL2-F1
#
_entry.id   AF-A0A094HFL2-F1
#
_cell.length_a   1.000
_cell.length_b   1.000
_cell.length_c   1.000
_cell.angle_alpha   90.00
_cell.angle_beta   90.00
_cell.angle_gamma   90.00
#
_symmetry.space_group_name_H-M   'P 1'
#
loop_
_entity.id
_entity.type
_entity.pdbx_description
1 polymer ?
#
loop_
_entity_poly.entity_id
_entity_poly.type
_entity_poly.pdbx_seq_one_letter_code
_entity_poly.pdbx_strand_id
1 'polypeptide(L)'
;MVRQRSNQAQELDLRLSEAVLGVQTKKYKSAQAAAIALNLRPDTVRRRVRGIPTRTKARQQQQILSKNQENTLLKWIKELTSSG
;
A
#
# COMPACT_ATOMS: atom_id res chain seq x y z
N MET A 1 -12.39 -10.87 3.88
CA MET A 1 -12.59 -10.29 2.53
C MET A 1 -11.78 -9.01 2.39
N VAL A 2 -10.92 -8.91 1.37
CA VAL A 2 -10.22 -7.66 1.04
C VAL A 2 -11.23 -6.71 0.41
N ARG A 3 -11.46 -5.54 1.01
CA ARG A 3 -12.31 -4.51 0.41
C ARG A 3 -11.66 -4.02 -0.87
N GLN A 4 -12.35 -4.17 -2.00
CA GLN A 4 -11.89 -3.64 -3.29
C GLN A 4 -11.80 -2.12 -3.17
N ARG A 5 -10.62 -1.59 -3.47
CA ARG A 5 -10.39 -0.14 -3.46
C ARG A 5 -10.89 0.45 -4.78
N SER A 6 -11.35 1.69 -4.73
CA SER A 6 -11.59 2.43 -5.96
C SER A 6 -10.28 2.58 -6.74
N ASN A 7 -10.36 2.58 -8.07
CA ASN A 7 -9.21 2.75 -8.95
C ASN A 7 -8.46 4.05 -8.61
N GLN A 8 -9.18 5.10 -8.24
CA GLN A 8 -8.61 6.38 -7.78
C GLN A 8 -7.73 6.23 -6.52
N ALA A 9 -8.14 5.40 -5.55
CA ALA A 9 -7.36 5.19 -4.35
C ALA A 9 -6.09 4.37 -4.61
N GLN A 10 -6.13 3.44 -5.58
CA GLN A 10 -4.95 2.70 -6.01
C GLN A 10 -3.96 3.61 -6.73
N GLU A 11 -4.46 4.46 -7.63
CA GLU A 11 -3.66 5.46 -8.35
C GLU A 11 -2.94 6.43 -7.39
N LEU A 12 -3.62 6.91 -6.35
CA LEU A 12 -2.99 7.75 -5.33
C LEU A 12 -1.88 7.04 -4.57
N ASP A 13 -2.06 5.76 -4.24
CA ASP A 13 -1.02 4.96 -3.58
C ASP A 13 0.20 4.73 -4.49
N LEU A 14 -0.03 4.55 -5.81
CA LEU A 14 1.05 4.45 -6.80
C LEU A 14 1.85 5.76 -6.88
N ARG A 15 1.19 6.91 -7.04
CA ARG A 15 1.86 8.23 -7.03
C ARG A 15 2.64 8.46 -5.74
N LEU A 16 2.07 8.07 -4.61
CA LEU A 16 2.75 8.19 -3.32
C LEU A 16 4.00 7.29 -3.24
N SER A 17 3.94 6.08 -3.80
CA SER A 17 5.10 5.20 -3.87
C SER A 17 6.19 5.75 -4.80
N GLU A 18 5.80 6.34 -5.94
CA GLU A 18 6.73 7.01 -6.86
C GLU A 18 7.40 8.21 -6.18
N ALA A 19 6.63 9.03 -5.43
CA ALA A 19 7.17 10.16 -4.69
C ALA A 19 8.26 9.73 -3.69
N VAL A 20 8.00 8.65 -2.95
CA VAL A 20 8.94 8.11 -1.96
C VAL A 20 10.20 7.58 -2.64
N LEU A 21 10.03 6.81 -3.72
CA LEU A 21 11.14 6.26 -4.49
C LEU A 21 11.97 7.39 -5.10
N GLY A 22 11.35 8.43 -5.64
CA GLY A 22 12.02 9.61 -6.18
C GLY A 22 12.82 10.39 -5.15
N VAL A 23 12.38 10.44 -3.89
CA VAL A 23 13.15 11.04 -2.79
C VAL A 23 14.33 10.14 -2.40
N GLN A 24 14.10 8.83 -2.28
CA GLN A 24 15.15 7.87 -1.92
C GLN A 24 16.27 7.77 -2.98
N THR A 25 15.89 7.83 -4.25
CA THR A 25 16.82 7.84 -5.40
C THR A 25 17.45 9.20 -5.68
N LYS A 26 17.19 10.21 -4.83
CA LYS A 26 17.63 11.60 -4.99
C LYS A 26 17.16 12.29 -6.30
N LYS A 27 16.17 11.73 -7.01
CA LYS A 27 15.48 12.38 -8.14
C LYS A 27 14.84 13.70 -7.72
N TYR A 28 14.30 13.74 -6.50
CA TYR A 28 13.77 14.97 -5.90
C TYR A 28 14.64 15.41 -4.72
N LYS A 29 14.93 16.72 -4.66
CA LYS A 29 15.74 17.33 -3.58
C LYS A 29 15.14 17.12 -2.18
N SER A 30 13.82 17.02 -2.09
CA SER A 30 13.10 16.85 -0.82
C SER A 30 11.74 16.18 -1.01
N ALA A 31 11.15 15.73 0.10
CA ALA A 31 9.77 15.23 0.12
C ALA A 31 8.76 16.29 -0.34
N GLN A 32 9.03 17.57 -0.08
CA GLN A 32 8.23 18.70 -0.52
C GLN A 32 8.30 18.87 -2.04
N ALA A 33 9.49 18.77 -2.63
CA ALA A 33 9.64 18.84 -4.09
C ALA A 33 8.92 17.69 -4.80
N ALA A 34 9.03 16.47 -4.27
CA ALA A 34 8.31 15.30 -4.79
C ALA A 34 6.79 15.46 -4.65
N ALA A 35 6.32 16.05 -3.54
CA ALA A 35 4.91 16.30 -3.31
C ALA A 35 4.32 17.33 -4.29
N ILE A 36 5.05 18.41 -4.57
CA ILE A 36 4.64 19.42 -5.55
C ILE A 36 4.60 18.81 -6.96
N ALA A 37 5.63 18.06 -7.36
CA ALA A 37 5.70 17.42 -8.67
C ALA A 37 4.56 16.45 -8.93
N LEU A 38 4.11 15.72 -7.91
CA LEU A 38 3.08 14.68 -8.02
C LEU A 38 1.70 15.10 -7.50
N ASN A 39 1.51 16.40 -7.18
CA ASN A 39 0.28 16.94 -6.61
C ASN A 39 -0.21 16.18 -5.36
N LEU A 40 0.72 15.86 -4.45
CA LEU A 40 0.45 15.17 -3.20
C LEU A 40 0.60 16.11 -2.00
N ARG A 41 0.02 15.73 -0.86
CA ARG A 41 0.21 16.47 0.39
C ARG A 41 1.62 16.24 0.95
N PRO A 42 2.44 17.27 1.19
CA PRO A 42 3.84 17.13 1.59
C PRO A 42 4.06 16.31 2.87
N ASP A 43 3.17 16.48 3.85
CA ASP A 43 3.24 15.72 5.11
C ASP A 43 3.07 14.21 4.88
N THR A 44 2.18 13.83 3.95
CA THR A 44 1.96 12.42 3.62
C THR A 44 3.22 11.80 3.03
N VAL A 45 3.88 12.48 2.08
CA VAL A 45 5.15 12.04 1.50
C VAL A 45 6.23 11.94 2.58
N ARG A 46 6.37 12.96 3.44
CA ARG A 46 7.34 12.96 4.55
C ARG A 46 7.15 11.78 5.50
N ARG A 47 5.91 11.47 5.88
CA ARG A 47 5.58 10.31 6.73
C ARG A 47 5.95 8.99 6.05
N ARG A 48 5.74 8.87 4.73
CA ARG A 48 6.14 7.66 3.98
C ARG A 48 7.63 7.51 3.82
N VAL A 49 8.36 8.59 3.54
CA VAL A 49 9.84 8.59 3.46
C VAL A 49 10.45 8.15 4.80
N ARG A 50 9.83 8.51 5.93
CA ARG A 50 10.20 8.03 7.27
C ARG A 50 9.85 6.56 7.54
N GLY A 51 9.24 5.85 6.60
CA GLY A 51 8.87 4.45 6.75
C GLY A 51 7.55 4.20 7.48
N ILE A 52 6.72 5.24 7.73
CA ILE A 52 5.43 5.03 8.40
C ILE A 52 4.50 4.24 7.47
N PRO A 53 4.03 3.04 7.88
CA PRO A 53 3.21 2.18 7.04
C PRO A 53 1.81 2.78 6.81
N THR A 54 1.15 2.35 5.73
CA THR A 54 -0.26 2.71 5.51
C THR A 54 -1.10 2.01 6.58
N ARG A 55 -2.29 2.55 6.90
CA ARG A 55 -3.19 1.89 7.86
C ARG A 55 -3.45 0.42 7.47
N THR A 56 -3.54 0.15 6.17
CA THR A 56 -3.71 -1.21 5.64
C THR A 56 -2.48 -2.09 5.87
N LYS A 57 -1.27 -1.60 5.54
CA LYS A 57 -0.02 -2.35 5.79
C LYS A 57 0.20 -2.59 7.28
N ALA A 58 -0.07 -1.59 8.13
CA ALA A 58 0.02 -1.71 9.57
C ALA A 58 -0.95 -2.77 10.12
N ARG A 59 -2.20 -2.76 9.65
CA ARG A 59 -3.18 -3.78 10.00
C ARG A 59 -2.78 -5.17 9.53
N GLN A 60 -2.22 -5.27 8.32
CA GLN A 60 -1.73 -6.54 7.78
C GLN A 60 -0.60 -7.10 8.64
N GLN A 61 0.31 -6.26 9.12
CA GLN A 61 1.38 -6.68 10.03
C GLN A 61 0.87 -7.15 11.40
N GLN A 62 -0.31 -6.68 11.82
CA GLN A 62 -0.97 -7.10 13.06
C GLN A 62 -1.81 -8.38 12.90
N GLN A 63 -2.00 -8.89 11.67
CA GLN A 63 -2.76 -10.12 11.46
C GLN A 63 -1.99 -11.34 11.95
N ILE A 64 -2.71 -12.30 12.54
CA ILE A 64 -2.16 -13.57 13.01
C ILE A 64 -1.71 -14.44 11.82
N LEU A 65 -2.50 -14.42 10.75
CA LEU A 65 -2.23 -15.18 9.54
C LEU A 65 -1.40 -14.35 8.57
N SER A 66 -0.37 -14.98 8.02
CA SER A 66 0.34 -14.44 6.87
C SER A 66 -0.56 -14.43 5.64
N LYS A 67 -0.28 -13.54 4.69
CA LYS A 67 -0.99 -13.47 3.41
C LYS A 67 -0.99 -14.82 2.66
N ASN A 68 0.10 -15.58 2.79
CA ASN A 68 0.21 -16.90 2.17
C ASN A 68 -0.76 -17.90 2.81
N GLN A 69 -0.86 -17.90 4.14
CA GLN A 69 -1.84 -18.72 4.85
C GLN A 69 -3.27 -18.32 4.51
N GLU A 70 -3.58 -17.02 4.44
CA GLU A 70 -4.90 -16.54 4.00
C GLU A 70 -5.24 -17.04 2.59
N ASN A 71 -4.29 -17.02 1.66
CA ASN A 71 -4.49 -17.52 0.29
C ASN A 71 -4.76 -19.04 0.25
N THR A 72 -4.01 -19.83 1.03
CA THR A 72 -4.22 -21.29 1.14
C THR A 72 -5.60 -21.59 1.71
N LEU A 73 -6.00 -20.90 2.78
CA LEU A 73 -7.34 -21.01 3.36
C LEU A 73 -8.44 -20.68 2.35
N LEU A 74 -8.28 -19.59 1.59
CA LEU A 74 -9.24 -19.22 0.54
C LEU A 74 -9.36 -20.29 -0.54
N LYS A 75 -8.25 -20.95 -0.92
CA LYS A 75 -8.26 -22.04 -1.89
C LYS A 75 -9.07 -23.24 -1.37
N TRP A 76 -8.77 -23.70 -0.15
CA TRP A 76 -9.51 -24.81 0.45
C TRP A 76 -10.99 -24.53 0.61
N ILE A 77 -11.36 -23.32 1.05
CA ILE A 77 -12.78 -22.92 1.15
C ILE A 77 -13.45 -23.01 -0.22
N LYS A 78 -12.83 -22.49 -1.28
CA LYS A 78 -13.39 -22.56 -2.64
C LYS A 78 -13.55 -23.99 -3.14
N GLU A 79 -12.55 -24.85 -2.92
CA GLU A 79 -12.60 -26.26 -3.31
C GLU A 79 -13.73 -26.99 -2.58
N LEU A 80 -13.83 -26.83 -1.25
CA LEU A 80 -14.88 -27.43 -0.43
C LEU A 80 -16.28 -26.92 -0.80
N THR A 81 -16.41 -25.64 -1.15
CA THR A 81 -17.71 -25.05 -1.53
C THR A 81 -18.15 -25.45 -2.93
N SER A 82 -17.22 -25.80 -3.83
CA SER A 82 -17.54 -26.23 -5.20
C SER A 82 -17.89 -27.71 -5.28
N SER A 83 -17.50 -28.51 -4.28
CA SER A 83 -17.76 -29.95 -4.19
C SER A 83 -19.04 -30.32 -3.43
N GLY A 84 -19.81 -29.33 -2.96
CA GLY A 84 -21.11 -29.51 -2.28
C GLY A 84 -22.25 -28.96 -3.12
#